data_AF-A0A2S0M7P8-F1
#
_entry.id   AF-A0A2S0M7P8-F1
#
_cell.length_a   1.000
_cell.length_b   1.000
_cell.length_c   1.000
_cell.angle_alpha   90.00
_cell.angle_beta   90.00
_cell.angle_gamma   90.00
#
_symmetry.space_group_name_H-M   'P 1'
#
loop_
_entity.id
_entity.type
_entity.pdbx_description
1 polymer ?
#
loop_
_entity_poly.entity_id
_entity_poly.type
_entity_poly.pdbx_seq_one_letter_code
_entity_poly.pdbx_strand_id
1 'polypeptide(L)'
;MRKVFLSNIFIQNLEKTVFKSDDFIISDETKYLCSLPYVIEDRVKEGDTVCIITGVNQSTDKQENKGKKNYEEIFKPEIRRSVEGKNVTLEFYEIPIMKHYDADAFNSFFRQVVELLQEGDILHLDLTWGLKPYTTSLFIASMYAENAGIDVKVDTVFYAHRYDGVDDGNHDKPSFIYDITSLYYLNSLAGHAKKGQRPMLDHILRFLIKE
;
A
#
# COMPACT_ATOMS: atom_id res chain seq x y z
N MET A 1 -10.17 -7.28 15.09
CA MET A 1 -10.01 -7.98 13.79
C MET A 1 -8.61 -7.73 13.27
N ARG A 2 -7.99 -8.64 12.50
CA ARG A 2 -6.62 -8.42 12.00
C ARG A 2 -6.65 -7.63 10.69
N LYS A 3 -6.03 -6.45 10.69
CA LYS A 3 -5.90 -5.55 9.54
C LYS A 3 -4.43 -5.46 9.16
N VAL A 4 -4.11 -5.89 7.96
CA VAL A 4 -2.76 -5.91 7.44
C VAL A 4 -2.58 -4.76 6.45
N PHE A 5 -1.61 -3.92 6.72
CA PHE A 5 -1.21 -2.81 5.86
C PHE A 5 0.09 -3.17 5.16
N LEU A 6 0.02 -3.30 3.84
CA LEU A 6 1.12 -3.67 2.95
C LEU A 6 1.69 -2.42 2.29
N SER A 7 3.00 -2.20 2.38
CA SER A 7 3.65 -1.04 1.77
C SER A 7 5.12 -1.29 1.42
N ASN A 8 5.74 -0.35 0.70
CA ASN A 8 7.20 -0.24 0.60
C ASN A 8 7.66 1.12 1.12
N ILE A 9 8.94 1.27 1.45
CA ILE A 9 9.50 2.56 1.88
C ILE A 9 10.22 3.30 0.76
N PHE A 10 10.02 4.63 0.78
CA PHE A 10 10.69 5.57 -0.09
C PHE A 10 12.20 5.65 0.21
N ILE A 11 13.02 5.59 -0.85
CA ILE A 11 14.49 5.50 -0.74
C ILE A 11 15.15 6.90 -0.79
N GLN A 12 14.37 7.98 -0.99
CA GLN A 12 14.86 9.36 -0.98
C GLN A 12 14.40 10.12 0.27
N ASN A 13 14.85 11.37 0.43
CA ASN A 13 14.42 12.20 1.56
C ASN A 13 12.91 12.48 1.43
N LEU A 14 12.16 12.26 2.51
CA LEU A 14 10.76 12.68 2.58
C LEU A 14 10.72 14.19 2.79
N GLU A 15 10.20 14.93 1.82
CA GLU A 15 9.87 16.34 2.03
C GLU A 15 8.43 16.44 2.55
N LYS A 16 8.16 17.52 3.28
CA LYS A 16 6.85 17.80 3.83
C LYS A 16 5.81 17.88 2.71
N THR A 17 4.72 17.16 2.88
CA THR A 17 3.62 17.11 1.91
C THR A 17 2.31 17.30 2.65
N VAL A 18 1.40 18.08 2.06
CA VAL A 18 0.02 18.18 2.54
C VAL A 18 -0.79 17.14 1.77
N PHE A 19 -1.35 16.16 2.48
CA PHE A 19 -2.21 15.16 1.85
C PHE A 19 -3.67 15.60 1.84
N LYS A 20 -4.38 15.28 0.75
CA LYS A 20 -5.82 15.47 0.58
C LYS A 20 -6.44 14.21 0.00
N SER A 21 -7.73 14.02 0.17
CA SER A 21 -8.47 12.94 -0.49
C SER A 21 -9.93 13.30 -0.60
N ASP A 22 -10.55 12.87 -1.70
CA ASP A 22 -12.01 12.86 -1.86
C ASP A 22 -12.60 11.49 -1.46
N ASP A 23 -11.76 10.46 -1.29
CA ASP A 23 -12.14 9.07 -1.04
C ASP A 23 -12.00 8.66 0.44
N PHE A 24 -11.11 9.33 1.20
CA PHE A 24 -10.84 9.05 2.61
C PHE A 24 -11.13 10.25 3.50
N ILE A 25 -11.59 10.00 4.73
CA ILE A 25 -11.74 11.05 5.74
C ILE A 25 -10.36 11.34 6.33
N ILE A 26 -9.78 12.46 5.91
CA ILE A 26 -8.47 12.92 6.38
C ILE A 26 -8.67 14.09 7.34
N SER A 27 -8.10 13.98 8.55
CA SER A 27 -8.08 15.10 9.49
C SER A 27 -7.11 16.19 9.04
N ASP A 28 -7.59 17.43 8.95
CA ASP A 28 -6.76 18.61 8.69
C ASP A 28 -5.80 18.92 9.86
N GLU A 29 -6.09 18.40 11.06
CA GLU A 29 -5.32 18.61 12.28
C GLU A 29 -4.08 17.71 12.35
N THR A 30 -4.16 16.51 11.76
CA THR A 30 -3.06 15.54 11.79
C THR A 30 -2.27 15.58 10.49
N LYS A 31 -1.04 16.10 10.56
CA LYS A 31 -0.13 16.16 9.41
C LYS A 31 0.92 15.06 9.51
N TYR A 32 0.82 14.06 8.63
CA TYR A 32 1.81 13.01 8.43
C TYR A 32 2.66 13.29 7.19
N LEU A 33 3.90 12.81 7.20
CA LEU A 33 4.82 12.83 6.08
C LEU A 33 4.60 11.64 5.14
N CYS A 34 3.94 10.59 5.63
CA CYS A 34 3.57 9.40 4.89
C CYS A 34 2.05 9.34 4.60
N SER A 35 1.67 8.64 3.53
CA SER A 35 0.29 8.40 3.10
C SER A 35 -0.45 7.39 3.99
N LEU A 36 0.21 6.30 4.36
CA LEU A 36 -0.39 5.18 5.08
C LEU A 36 -1.06 5.54 6.42
N PRO A 37 -0.48 6.40 7.29
CA PRO A 37 -1.12 6.80 8.54
C PRO A 37 -2.56 7.34 8.39
N TYR A 38 -2.85 8.08 7.32
CA TYR A 38 -4.20 8.60 7.05
C TYR A 38 -5.22 7.49 6.83
N VAL A 39 -4.84 6.45 6.08
CA VAL A 39 -5.71 5.30 5.83
C VAL A 39 -5.87 4.45 7.10
N ILE A 40 -4.83 4.38 7.94
CA ILE A 40 -4.91 3.72 9.25
C ILE A 40 -5.89 4.47 10.18
N GLU A 41 -5.87 5.80 10.21
CA GLU A 41 -6.81 6.59 11.01
C GLU A 41 -8.27 6.30 10.63
N ASP A 42 -8.56 6.27 9.33
CA ASP A 42 -9.90 6.03 8.77
C ASP A 42 -10.38 4.58 8.99
N ARG A 43 -9.50 3.59 8.74
CA ARG A 43 -9.90 2.19 8.70
C ARG A 43 -9.81 1.48 10.05
N VAL A 44 -8.88 1.83 10.94
CA VAL A 44 -8.63 1.09 12.20
C VAL A 44 -9.59 1.49 13.31
N LYS A 45 -10.17 0.48 13.98
CA LYS A 45 -11.11 0.62 15.11
C LYS A 45 -10.49 0.05 16.39
N GLU A 46 -11.08 0.40 17.54
CA GLU A 46 -10.70 -0.18 18.83
C GLU A 46 -10.79 -1.71 18.82
N GLY A 47 -9.81 -2.39 19.43
CA GLY A 47 -9.74 -3.85 19.48
C GLY A 47 -9.22 -4.53 18.21
N ASP A 48 -8.79 -3.76 17.21
CA ASP A 48 -8.11 -4.34 16.04
C ASP A 48 -6.66 -4.75 16.35
N THR A 49 -6.18 -5.74 15.59
CA THR A 49 -4.75 -6.06 15.48
C THR A 49 -4.27 -5.46 14.16
N VAL A 50 -3.42 -4.45 14.25
CA VAL A 50 -2.83 -3.73 13.13
C VAL A 50 -1.47 -4.34 12.84
N CYS A 51 -1.34 -5.01 11.71
CA CYS A 51 -0.09 -5.59 11.23
C CYS A 51 0.44 -4.75 10.08
N ILE A 52 1.66 -4.23 10.21
CA ILE A 52 2.33 -3.43 9.19
C ILE A 52 3.41 -4.29 8.55
N ILE A 53 3.26 -4.64 7.28
CA ILE A 53 4.26 -5.40 6.52
C ILE A 53 4.84 -4.45 5.48
N THR A 54 6.14 -4.17 5.61
CA THR A 54 6.77 -3.14 4.81
C THR A 54 8.07 -3.62 4.18
N GLY A 55 8.17 -3.44 2.86
CA GLY A 55 9.43 -3.60 2.14
C GLY A 55 10.38 -2.45 2.43
N VAL A 56 11.56 -2.73 2.97
CA VAL A 56 12.55 -1.72 3.40
C VAL A 56 13.90 -2.02 2.75
N ASN A 57 14.52 -0.99 2.19
CA ASN A 57 15.87 -1.15 1.64
C ASN A 57 16.84 -1.54 2.77
N GLN A 58 17.52 -2.67 2.63
CA GLN A 58 18.53 -3.15 3.58
C GLN A 58 19.95 -3.17 2.98
N SER A 59 20.16 -2.52 1.83
CA SER A 59 21.48 -2.46 1.19
C SER A 59 22.51 -1.84 2.15
N THR A 60 23.66 -2.51 2.28
CA THR A 60 24.75 -2.15 3.20
C THR A 60 25.84 -1.31 2.51
N ASP A 61 25.52 -0.60 1.44
CA ASP A 61 26.45 0.28 0.74
C ASP A 61 27.07 1.28 1.74
N LYS A 62 28.30 1.76 1.49
CA LYS A 62 28.99 2.74 2.37
C LYS A 62 28.28 4.12 2.50
N GLN A 63 27.12 4.31 1.87
CA GLN A 63 26.29 5.50 1.98
C GLN A 63 25.11 5.25 2.93
N GLU A 64 24.62 6.31 3.56
CA GLU A 64 23.47 6.25 4.47
C GLU A 64 22.27 5.55 3.80
N ASN A 65 21.77 4.49 4.44
CA ASN A 65 20.57 3.80 3.99
C ASN A 65 19.32 4.60 4.36
N LYS A 66 18.99 5.56 3.49
CA LYS A 66 17.84 6.46 3.64
C LYS A 66 16.51 5.72 3.80
N GLY A 67 16.33 4.59 3.11
CA GLY A 67 15.11 3.79 3.22
C GLY A 67 14.94 3.26 4.65
N LYS A 68 16.00 2.67 5.23
CA LYS A 68 15.97 2.19 6.61
C LYS A 68 15.79 3.34 7.61
N LYS A 69 16.45 4.47 7.39
CA LYS A 69 16.28 5.67 8.23
C LYS A 69 14.84 6.20 8.21
N ASN A 70 14.28 6.40 7.02
CA ASN A 70 12.88 6.82 6.85
C ASN A 70 11.92 5.85 7.55
N TYR A 71 12.17 4.54 7.46
CA TYR A 71 11.36 3.53 8.12
C TYR A 71 11.37 3.67 9.65
N GLU A 72 12.56 3.79 10.26
CA GLU A 72 12.70 3.82 11.72
C GLU A 72 12.37 5.18 12.34
N GLU A 73 12.82 6.28 11.71
CA GLU A 73 12.75 7.63 12.29
C GLU A 73 11.47 8.38 11.91
N ILE A 74 10.77 7.99 10.84
CA ILE A 74 9.58 8.70 10.34
C ILE A 74 8.37 7.75 10.30
N PHE A 75 8.44 6.69 9.50
CA PHE A 75 7.29 5.85 9.18
C PHE A 75 6.70 5.15 10.41
N LYS A 76 7.53 4.43 11.19
CA LYS A 76 7.06 3.73 12.40
C LYS A 76 6.50 4.71 13.46
N PRO A 77 7.15 5.84 13.78
CA PRO A 77 6.57 6.86 14.65
C PRO A 77 5.22 7.39 14.17
N GLU A 78 5.07 7.68 12.87
CA GLU A 78 3.81 8.18 12.33
C GLU A 78 2.67 7.16 12.40
N ILE A 79 2.95 5.89 12.14
CA ILE A 79 1.96 4.81 12.31
C ILE A 79 1.57 4.64 13.78
N ARG A 80 2.53 4.72 14.71
CA ARG A 80 2.19 4.65 16.15
C ARG A 80 1.27 5.79 16.55
N ARG A 81 1.51 6.99 16.01
CA ARG A 81 0.68 8.16 16.24
C ARG A 81 -0.73 8.00 15.65
N SER A 82 -0.91 7.38 14.48
CA SER A 82 -2.24 7.18 13.87
C SER A 82 -3.15 6.20 14.60
N VAL A 83 -2.59 5.42 15.53
CA VAL A 83 -3.35 4.54 16.41
C VAL A 83 -3.27 4.95 17.88
N GLU A 84 -2.68 6.10 18.19
CA GLU A 84 -2.55 6.58 19.56
C GLU A 84 -3.93 6.77 20.19
N GLY A 85 -4.11 6.27 21.41
CA GLY A 85 -5.40 6.27 22.09
C GLY A 85 -6.43 5.25 21.56
N LYS A 86 -6.17 4.58 20.42
CA LYS A 86 -6.94 3.42 19.99
C LYS A 86 -6.36 2.20 20.72
N ASN A 87 -7.15 1.51 21.52
CA ASN A 87 -6.73 0.28 22.21
C ASN A 87 -6.56 -0.87 21.20
N VAL A 88 -5.44 -0.88 20.47
CA VAL A 88 -5.12 -1.81 19.40
C VAL A 88 -3.81 -2.54 19.68
N THR A 89 -3.65 -3.72 19.08
CA THR A 89 -2.33 -4.39 19.01
C THR A 89 -1.62 -3.96 17.74
N LEU A 90 -0.37 -3.49 17.83
CA LEU A 90 0.39 -3.01 16.67
C LEU A 90 1.65 -3.84 16.46
N GLU A 91 1.80 -4.41 15.26
CA GLU A 91 2.90 -5.27 14.85
C GLU A 91 3.61 -4.68 13.62
N PHE A 92 4.94 -4.80 13.56
CA PHE A 92 5.75 -4.36 12.42
C PHE A 92 6.60 -5.52 11.91
N TYR A 93 6.48 -5.79 10.61
CA TYR A 93 7.29 -6.77 9.88
C TYR A 93 8.01 -6.05 8.75
N GLU A 94 9.32 -6.28 8.70
CA GLU A 94 10.19 -5.71 7.69
C GLU A 94 10.63 -6.80 6.72
N ILE A 95 10.42 -6.56 5.42
CA ILE A 95 10.89 -7.44 4.36
C ILE A 95 12.06 -6.75 3.64
N PRO A 96 13.22 -7.42 3.49
CA PRO A 96 14.37 -6.84 2.82
C PRO A 96 14.09 -6.53 1.35
N ILE A 97 14.40 -5.30 0.95
CA ILE A 97 14.51 -4.87 -0.44
C ILE A 97 15.98 -4.64 -0.76
N MET A 98 16.45 -5.23 -1.86
CA MET A 98 17.81 -5.05 -2.36
C MET A 98 17.84 -4.02 -3.50
N LYS A 99 18.88 -3.19 -3.55
CA LYS A 99 19.12 -2.18 -4.61
C LYS A 99 19.61 -2.80 -5.92
N HIS A 100 20.38 -3.88 -5.82
CA HIS A 100 20.74 -4.75 -6.94
C HIS A 100 19.94 -6.03 -6.81
N TYR A 101 19.18 -6.35 -7.85
CA TYR A 101 18.27 -7.48 -7.87
C TYR A 101 18.70 -8.46 -8.96
N ASP A 102 18.79 -9.73 -8.60
CA ASP A 102 18.77 -10.83 -9.54
C ASP A 102 17.32 -11.19 -9.90
N ALA A 103 17.14 -12.21 -10.75
CA ALA A 103 15.82 -12.62 -11.21
C ALA A 103 14.90 -13.10 -10.06
N ASP A 104 15.46 -13.51 -8.92
CA ASP A 104 14.73 -14.14 -7.83
C ASP A 104 14.35 -13.18 -6.70
N ALA A 105 14.96 -11.99 -6.65
CA ALA A 105 14.68 -10.98 -5.61
C ALA A 105 13.18 -10.70 -5.43
N PHE A 106 12.43 -10.56 -6.53
CA PHE A 106 10.99 -10.26 -6.50
C PHE A 106 10.14 -11.49 -6.13
N ASN A 107 10.56 -12.69 -6.55
CA ASN A 107 9.90 -13.95 -6.17
C ASN A 107 10.07 -14.22 -4.67
N SER A 108 11.28 -13.98 -4.15
CA SER A 108 11.58 -14.08 -2.72
C SER A 108 10.80 -13.06 -1.90
N PHE A 109 10.68 -11.83 -2.40
CA PHE A 109 9.87 -10.79 -1.77
C PHE A 109 8.38 -11.19 -1.73
N PHE A 110 7.81 -11.63 -2.86
CA PHE A 110 6.45 -12.18 -2.92
C PHE A 110 6.23 -13.28 -1.87
N ARG A 111 7.14 -14.26 -1.81
CA ARG A 111 7.04 -15.37 -0.86
C ARG A 111 7.04 -14.88 0.59
N GLN A 112 7.95 -13.98 0.95
CA GLN A 112 8.04 -13.44 2.31
C GLN A 112 6.79 -12.64 2.71
N VAL A 113 6.17 -11.92 1.77
CA VAL A 113 4.89 -11.24 2.04
C VAL A 113 3.81 -12.28 2.34
N VAL A 114 3.66 -13.28 1.48
CA VAL A 114 2.61 -14.31 1.62
C VAL A 114 2.78 -15.12 2.92
N GLU A 115 4.02 -15.43 3.34
CA GLU A 115 4.29 -16.16 4.59
C GLU A 115 3.87 -15.40 5.86
N LEU A 116 3.65 -14.08 5.77
CA LEU A 116 3.20 -13.24 6.88
C LEU A 116 1.69 -12.99 6.89
N LEU A 117 1.00 -13.31 5.80
CA LEU A 117 -0.45 -13.21 5.68
C LEU A 117 -1.14 -14.44 6.30
N GLN A 118 -2.31 -14.23 6.86
CA GLN A 118 -3.09 -15.20 7.61
C GLN A 118 -4.54 -15.25 7.10
N GLU A 119 -5.21 -16.37 7.39
CA GLU A 119 -6.64 -16.49 7.11
C GLU A 119 -7.44 -15.46 7.91
N GLY A 120 -8.50 -14.91 7.30
CA GLY A 120 -9.31 -13.85 7.89
C GLY A 120 -8.66 -12.45 7.88
N ASP A 121 -7.49 -12.27 7.26
CA ASP A 121 -6.84 -10.96 7.16
C ASP A 121 -7.65 -9.99 6.27
N ILE A 122 -7.79 -8.74 6.75
CA ILE A 122 -8.24 -7.63 5.93
C ILE A 122 -7.03 -6.84 5.45
N LEU A 123 -6.83 -6.82 4.13
CA LEU A 123 -5.65 -6.25 3.49
C LEU A 123 -5.91 -4.82 3.01
N HIS A 124 -4.98 -3.92 3.33
CA HIS A 124 -4.91 -2.56 2.85
C HIS A 124 -3.54 -2.32 2.20
N LEU A 125 -3.51 -1.89 0.93
CA LEU A 125 -2.29 -1.77 0.14
C LEU A 125 -1.97 -0.31 -0.15
N ASP A 126 -0.79 0.12 0.28
CA ASP A 126 -0.18 1.38 -0.12
C ASP A 126 0.78 1.15 -1.30
N LEU A 127 0.36 1.55 -2.50
CA LEU A 127 1.18 1.45 -3.71
C LEU A 127 1.94 2.75 -4.01
N THR A 128 1.87 3.75 -3.14
CA THR A 128 2.50 5.07 -3.29
C THR A 128 4.01 4.95 -3.48
N TRP A 129 4.60 4.10 -2.65
CA TRP A 129 6.05 4.00 -2.49
C TRP A 129 6.56 2.65 -2.99
N GLY A 130 7.83 2.64 -3.40
CA GLY A 130 8.52 1.43 -3.85
C GLY A 130 8.95 1.49 -5.30
N LEU A 131 9.97 0.68 -5.63
CA LEU A 131 10.31 0.43 -7.02
C LEU A 131 9.19 -0.42 -7.63
N LYS A 132 8.80 -0.09 -8.87
CA LYS A 132 7.67 -0.73 -9.56
C LYS A 132 7.59 -2.26 -9.38
N PRO A 133 8.68 -3.04 -9.52
CA PRO A 133 8.60 -4.49 -9.36
C PRO A 133 8.20 -4.97 -7.94
N TYR A 134 8.63 -4.29 -6.87
CA TYR A 134 8.22 -4.63 -5.50
C TYR A 134 6.77 -4.25 -5.25
N THR A 135 6.33 -3.11 -5.77
CA THR A 135 4.91 -2.70 -5.73
C THR A 135 4.03 -3.70 -6.48
N THR A 136 4.45 -4.17 -7.66
CA THR A 136 3.77 -5.25 -8.39
C THR A 136 3.77 -6.56 -7.59
N SER A 137 4.87 -6.89 -6.91
CA SER A 137 4.96 -8.12 -6.10
C SER A 137 4.02 -8.09 -4.89
N LEU A 138 3.89 -6.94 -4.19
CA LEU A 138 2.89 -6.74 -3.13
C LEU A 138 1.47 -6.92 -3.66
N PHE A 139 1.17 -6.32 -4.81
CA PHE A 139 -0.14 -6.41 -5.43
C PHE A 139 -0.49 -7.87 -5.77
N ILE A 140 0.44 -8.61 -6.39
CA ILE A 140 0.25 -10.03 -6.70
C ILE A 140 0.13 -10.88 -5.42
N ALA A 141 0.92 -10.60 -4.37
CA ALA A 141 0.81 -11.29 -3.08
C ALA A 141 -0.57 -11.13 -2.45
N SER A 142 -1.15 -9.92 -2.49
CA SER A 142 -2.51 -9.70 -1.97
C SER A 142 -3.58 -10.43 -2.79
N MET A 143 -3.44 -10.51 -4.11
CA MET A 143 -4.32 -11.32 -4.97
C MET A 143 -4.21 -12.80 -4.68
N TYR A 144 -2.99 -13.29 -4.47
CA TYR A 144 -2.79 -14.68 -4.08
C TYR A 144 -3.49 -14.96 -2.76
N ALA A 145 -3.31 -14.11 -1.75
CA ALA A 145 -3.91 -14.28 -0.44
C ALA A 145 -5.45 -14.22 -0.46
N GLU A 146 -6.06 -13.24 -1.15
CA GLU A 146 -7.52 -13.16 -1.28
C GLU A 146 -8.13 -14.35 -2.02
N ASN A 147 -7.48 -14.82 -3.10
CA ASN A 147 -8.04 -15.90 -3.92
C ASN A 147 -7.77 -17.30 -3.37
N ALA A 148 -6.65 -17.50 -2.68
CA ALA A 148 -6.23 -18.81 -2.18
C ALA A 148 -6.54 -19.00 -0.68
N GLY A 149 -6.68 -17.91 0.08
CA GLY A 149 -7.00 -17.93 1.49
C GLY A 149 -8.50 -18.08 1.78
N ILE A 150 -8.80 -18.44 3.01
CA ILE A 150 -10.12 -18.48 3.64
C ILE A 150 -10.37 -17.14 4.31
N ASP A 151 -11.45 -16.47 3.90
CA ASP A 151 -11.94 -15.21 4.48
C ASP A 151 -10.92 -14.06 4.47
N VAL A 152 -9.90 -14.13 3.61
CA VAL A 152 -9.00 -12.99 3.33
C VAL A 152 -9.70 -12.04 2.37
N LYS A 153 -9.62 -10.73 2.65
CA LYS A 153 -10.25 -9.70 1.81
C LYS A 153 -9.29 -8.55 1.54
N VAL A 154 -9.16 -8.13 0.29
CA VAL A 154 -8.59 -6.81 -0.04
C VAL A 154 -9.69 -5.76 0.12
N ASP A 155 -9.50 -4.86 1.09
CA ASP A 155 -10.47 -3.80 1.41
C ASP A 155 -10.09 -2.45 0.82
N THR A 156 -8.79 -2.14 0.78
CA THR A 156 -8.31 -0.87 0.23
C THR A 156 -7.04 -1.09 -0.57
N VAL A 157 -6.98 -0.53 -1.76
CA VAL A 157 -5.75 -0.30 -2.51
C VAL A 157 -5.70 1.18 -2.81
N PHE A 158 -4.65 1.87 -2.40
CA PHE A 158 -4.55 3.31 -2.58
C PHE A 158 -3.17 3.73 -3.09
N TYR A 159 -3.14 4.92 -3.66
CA TYR A 159 -1.93 5.54 -4.18
C TYR A 159 -1.98 7.03 -3.92
N ALA A 160 -0.90 7.58 -3.35
CA ALA A 160 -0.77 9.01 -3.14
C ALA A 160 0.10 9.67 -4.22
N HIS A 161 -0.48 10.56 -4.99
CA HIS A 161 0.17 11.17 -6.13
C HIS A 161 1.02 12.36 -5.71
N ARG A 162 2.33 12.14 -5.57
CA ARG A 162 3.29 13.22 -5.27
C ARG A 162 3.74 13.99 -6.52
N TYR A 163 3.57 13.43 -7.71
CA TYR A 163 3.96 14.04 -8.98
C TYR A 163 2.81 13.90 -9.95
N ASP A 164 2.14 14.99 -10.32
CA ASP A 164 0.92 14.95 -11.11
C ASP A 164 1.10 14.57 -12.60
N GLY A 165 2.34 14.24 -12.98
CA GLY A 165 2.74 14.03 -14.37
C GLY A 165 2.81 15.32 -15.18
N VAL A 166 2.53 16.48 -14.55
CA VAL A 166 2.50 17.79 -15.17
C VAL A 166 3.39 18.72 -14.35
N ASP A 167 4.67 18.80 -14.73
CA ASP A 167 5.57 19.80 -14.15
C ASP A 167 5.13 21.21 -14.60
N ASP A 168 4.30 21.84 -13.78
CA ASP A 168 3.93 23.25 -13.93
C ASP A 168 4.82 24.18 -13.09
N GLY A 169 5.93 23.66 -12.53
CA GLY A 169 6.87 24.40 -11.70
C GLY A 169 6.35 24.80 -10.33
N ASN A 170 5.17 24.31 -9.91
CA ASN A 170 4.57 24.67 -8.63
C ASN A 170 4.74 23.55 -7.58
N HIS A 171 5.75 23.69 -6.72
CA HIS A 171 6.10 22.72 -5.68
C HIS A 171 5.20 22.76 -4.43
N ASP A 172 4.23 23.68 -4.37
CA ASP A 172 3.31 23.84 -3.22
C ASP A 172 2.01 23.03 -3.37
N LYS A 173 1.90 22.15 -4.39
CA LYS A 173 0.69 21.36 -4.61
C LYS A 173 0.51 20.29 -3.53
N PRO A 174 -0.70 20.15 -2.95
CA PRO A 174 -1.01 19.02 -2.08
C PRO A 174 -0.94 17.70 -2.86
N SER A 175 -0.47 16.63 -2.20
CA SER A 175 -0.52 15.27 -2.74
C SER A 175 -1.90 14.68 -2.47
N PHE A 176 -2.54 14.12 -3.49
CA PHE A 176 -3.84 13.48 -3.32
C PHE A 176 -3.69 11.98 -3.09
N ILE A 177 -4.37 11.45 -2.08
CA ILE A 177 -4.54 10.02 -1.84
C ILE A 177 -5.80 9.58 -2.58
N TYR A 178 -5.63 8.67 -3.53
CA TYR A 178 -6.71 8.09 -4.32
C TYR A 178 -6.99 6.66 -3.89
N ASP A 179 -8.26 6.33 -3.68
CA ASP A 179 -8.71 4.95 -3.57
C ASP A 179 -8.78 4.34 -4.98
N ILE A 180 -7.88 3.40 -5.25
CA ILE A 180 -7.79 2.69 -6.52
C ILE A 180 -8.18 1.20 -6.38
N THR A 181 -8.95 0.86 -5.35
CA THR A 181 -9.45 -0.51 -5.10
C THR A 181 -10.28 -1.02 -6.28
N SER A 182 -10.96 -0.12 -7.00
CA SER A 182 -11.67 -0.47 -8.24
C SER A 182 -10.74 -1.10 -9.29
N LEU A 183 -9.50 -0.64 -9.43
CA LEU A 183 -8.51 -1.23 -10.34
C LEU A 183 -8.12 -2.65 -9.92
N TYR A 184 -8.08 -2.92 -8.62
CA TYR A 184 -7.83 -4.26 -8.09
C TYR A 184 -8.93 -5.24 -8.53
N TYR A 185 -10.20 -4.86 -8.35
CA TYR A 185 -11.33 -5.70 -8.78
C TYR A 185 -11.44 -5.82 -10.30
N LEU A 186 -11.14 -4.76 -11.06
CA LEU A 186 -11.05 -4.83 -12.52
C LEU A 186 -9.96 -5.80 -12.98
N ASN A 187 -8.81 -5.81 -12.29
CA ASN A 187 -7.74 -6.77 -12.57
C ASN A 187 -8.17 -8.21 -12.25
N SER A 188 -8.90 -8.44 -11.14
CA SER A 188 -9.48 -9.74 -10.83
C SER A 188 -10.49 -10.18 -11.90
N LEU A 189 -11.38 -9.29 -12.35
CA LEU A 189 -12.33 -9.57 -13.44
C LEU A 189 -11.59 -9.94 -14.74
N ALA A 190 -10.55 -9.18 -15.10
CA ALA A 190 -9.73 -9.46 -16.27
C ALA A 190 -9.00 -10.81 -16.17
N GLY A 191 -8.49 -11.16 -14.98
CA GLY A 191 -7.82 -12.45 -14.72
C GLY A 191 -8.75 -13.66 -14.82
N HIS A 192 -10.05 -13.48 -14.53
CA HIS A 192 -11.07 -14.54 -14.64
C HIS A 192 -11.74 -14.63 -16.01
N ALA A 193 -11.43 -13.70 -16.94
CA ALA A 193 -12.01 -13.68 -18.27
C ALA A 193 -11.60 -14.91 -19.10
N LYS A 194 -12.57 -15.53 -19.77
CA LYS A 194 -12.34 -16.65 -20.70
C LYS A 194 -12.43 -16.20 -22.14
N LYS A 195 -11.71 -16.89 -23.03
CA LYS A 195 -11.76 -16.65 -24.49
C LYS A 195 -13.22 -16.67 -24.98
N GLY A 196 -13.60 -15.67 -25.76
CA GLY A 196 -14.96 -15.52 -26.29
C GLY A 196 -15.92 -14.69 -25.42
N GLN A 197 -15.57 -14.34 -24.18
CA GLN A 197 -16.47 -13.59 -23.27
C GLN A 197 -16.43 -12.07 -23.43
N ARG A 198 -15.60 -11.52 -24.33
CA ARG A 198 -15.41 -10.07 -24.48
C ARG A 198 -16.73 -9.29 -24.63
N PRO A 199 -17.68 -9.66 -25.51
CA PRO A 199 -18.92 -8.87 -25.66
C PRO A 199 -19.74 -8.77 -24.36
N MET A 200 -19.77 -9.84 -23.56
CA MET A 200 -20.44 -9.86 -22.27
C MET A 200 -19.71 -9.00 -21.22
N LEU A 201 -18.37 -9.12 -21.15
CA LEU A 201 -17.56 -8.34 -20.23
C LEU A 201 -17.61 -6.85 -20.59
N ASP A 202 -17.60 -6.48 -21.87
CA ASP A 202 -17.74 -5.10 -22.32
C ASP A 202 -19.08 -4.50 -21.87
N HIS A 203 -20.17 -5.29 -21.86
CA HIS A 203 -21.46 -4.85 -21.33
C HIS A 203 -21.42 -4.61 -19.82
N ILE A 204 -20.78 -5.52 -19.06
CA ILE A 204 -20.61 -5.37 -17.61
C ILE A 204 -19.75 -4.14 -17.30
N LEU A 205 -18.65 -3.91 -18.03
CA LEU A 205 -17.77 -2.77 -17.84
C LEU A 205 -18.48 -1.44 -18.06
N ARG A 206 -19.36 -1.33 -19.07
CA ARG A 206 -20.19 -0.12 -19.28
C ARG A 206 -21.16 0.16 -18.15
N PHE A 207 -21.55 -0.85 -17.37
CA PHE A 207 -22.39 -0.67 -16.21
C PHE A 207 -21.57 -0.23 -14.98
N LEU A 208 -20.38 -0.80 -14.82
CA LEU A 208 -19.48 -0.51 -13.68
C LEU A 208 -18.77 0.84 -13.80
N ILE A 209 -18.37 1.22 -15.01
CA ILE A 209 -17.64 2.45 -15.31
C ILE A 209 -18.61 3.39 -16.01
N LYS A 210 -19.08 4.41 -15.29
CA LYS A 210 -19.93 5.46 -15.85
C LYS A 210 -19.02 6.52 -16.48
N GLU A 211 -19.21 6.75 -17.78
CA GLU A 211 -18.64 7.90 -18.50
C GLU A 211 -19.45 9.17 -18.23
#